data_AF-A0A844FVY9-F1
#
_entry.id   AF-A0A844FVY9-F1
#
_cell.length_a   1.000
_cell.length_b   1.000
_cell.length_c   1.000
_cell.angle_alpha   90.00
_cell.angle_beta   90.00
_cell.angle_gamma   90.00
#
_symmetry.space_group_name_H-M   'P 1'
#
loop_
_entity.id
_entity.type
_entity.pdbx_description
1 polymer ?
#
loop_
_entity_poly.entity_id
_entity_poly.type
_entity_poly.pdbx_seq_one_letter_code
_entity_poly.pdbx_strand_id
1 'polypeptide(L)'
;MKYDRKLVVCMILIGVGLIVSILSGFGVLNGDVFVGIGSGFIGVGVFYFVKYLRYIKDPEFQEQYDIAMQDERNRYIRMRSWALAGYIMIIVYAIGELMAYILKQNMLARFLLMSVCFVLLVYSASYFYLNKKY
;
A
#
# COMPACT_ATOMS: atom_id res chain seq x y z
N MET A 1 -20.35 -2.16 -12.99
CA MET A 1 -19.55 -3.32 -12.51
C MET A 1 -18.03 -3.10 -12.41
N LYS A 2 -17.42 -1.99 -12.89
CA LYS A 2 -15.96 -1.76 -12.75
C LYS A 2 -15.51 -1.44 -11.30
N TYR A 3 -16.44 -1.00 -10.45
CA TYR A 3 -16.21 -0.62 -9.05
C TYR A 3 -16.41 -1.75 -8.03
N ASP A 4 -17.13 -2.81 -8.39
CA ASP A 4 -17.28 -4.00 -7.54
C ASP A 4 -15.92 -4.62 -7.23
N ARG A 5 -14.98 -4.60 -8.17
CA ARG A 5 -13.60 -5.07 -7.93
C ARG A 5 -12.87 -4.25 -6.87
N LYS A 6 -13.05 -2.92 -6.86
CA LYS A 6 -12.39 -2.04 -5.87
C LYS A 6 -12.98 -2.24 -4.47
N LEU A 7 -14.30 -2.44 -4.40
CA LEU A 7 -15.00 -2.82 -3.19
C LEU A 7 -14.52 -4.16 -2.64
N VAL A 8 -14.41 -5.18 -3.50
CA VAL A 8 -13.90 -6.50 -3.14
C VAL A 8 -12.50 -6.40 -2.56
N VAL A 9 -11.62 -5.57 -3.14
CA VAL A 9 -10.29 -5.30 -2.57
C VAL A 9 -10.39 -4.67 -1.18
N CYS A 10 -11.30 -3.73 -0.95
CA CYS A 10 -11.49 -3.13 0.39
C CYS A 10 -11.97 -4.16 1.41
N MET A 11 -12.94 -5.00 1.04
CA MET A 11 -13.46 -6.07 1.90
C MET A 11 -12.37 -7.12 2.21
N ILE A 12 -11.53 -7.45 1.22
CA ILE A 12 -10.38 -8.32 1.43
C ILE A 12 -9.38 -7.68 2.41
N LEU A 13 -9.07 -6.39 2.26
CA LEU A 13 -8.14 -5.70 3.17
C LEU A 13 -8.65 -5.68 4.62
N ILE A 14 -9.94 -5.40 4.81
CA ILE A 14 -10.58 -5.44 6.14
C ILE A 14 -10.58 -6.88 6.68
N GLY A 15 -10.96 -7.86 5.86
CA GLY A 15 -11.00 -9.27 6.24
C GLY A 15 -9.63 -9.80 6.65
N VAL A 16 -8.59 -9.52 5.87
CA VAL A 16 -7.21 -9.89 6.18
C VAL A 16 -6.75 -9.19 7.46
N GLY A 17 -7.03 -7.89 7.62
CA GLY A 17 -6.66 -7.15 8.83
C GLY A 17 -7.33 -7.70 10.09
N LEU A 18 -8.61 -8.11 10.00
CA LEU A 18 -9.34 -8.75 11.09
C LEU A 18 -8.76 -10.13 11.42
N ILE A 19 -8.50 -10.97 10.42
CA ILE A 19 -7.92 -12.30 10.60
C ILE A 19 -6.56 -12.19 11.32
N VAL A 20 -5.68 -11.29 10.88
CA VAL A 20 -4.37 -11.07 11.50
C VAL A 20 -4.50 -10.57 12.95
N SER A 21 -5.43 -9.63 13.21
CA SER A 21 -5.66 -9.10 14.56
C SER A 21 -6.21 -10.17 15.51
N ILE A 22 -7.15 -11.00 15.04
CA ILE A 22 -7.78 -12.06 15.81
C ILE A 22 -6.78 -13.19 16.10
N LEU A 23 -6.00 -13.64 15.10
CA LEU A 23 -4.97 -14.66 15.29
C LEU A 23 -3.87 -14.21 16.27
N SER A 24 -3.58 -12.91 16.31
CA SER A 24 -2.67 -12.34 17.31
C SER A 24 -3.29 -12.32 18.71
N GLY A 25 -4.57 -11.97 18.83
CA GLY A 25 -5.31 -12.01 20.11
C GLY A 25 -5.46 -13.42 20.71
N PHE A 26 -5.49 -14.47 19.88
CA PHE A 26 -5.49 -15.87 20.33
C PHE A 26 -4.10 -16.42 20.67
N GLY A 27 -3.04 -15.61 20.59
CA GLY A 27 -1.67 -16.03 20.92
C GLY A 27 -1.03 -16.97 19.88
N VAL A 28 -1.65 -17.14 18.71
CA VAL A 28 -1.07 -17.92 17.60
C VAL A 28 0.02 -17.11 16.89
N LEU A 29 -0.18 -15.80 16.77
CA LEU A 29 0.83 -14.86 16.28
C LEU A 29 1.40 -14.08 17.47
N ASN A 30 2.62 -14.43 17.87
CA ASN A 30 3.31 -13.77 18.99
C ASN A 30 3.70 -12.33 18.60
N GLY A 31 3.10 -11.35 19.27
CA GLY A 31 3.61 -9.98 19.36
C GLY A 31 2.63 -8.87 18.96
N ASP A 32 2.65 -7.80 19.74
CA ASP A 32 1.88 -6.55 19.55
C ASP A 32 2.07 -5.93 18.15
N VAL A 33 3.16 -6.27 17.47
CA VAL A 33 3.48 -5.85 16.10
C VAL A 33 2.42 -6.32 15.10
N PHE A 34 1.89 -7.53 15.25
CA PHE A 34 0.87 -8.07 14.32
C PHE A 34 -0.49 -7.41 14.52
N VAL A 35 -0.81 -6.98 15.74
CA VAL A 35 -2.00 -6.15 16.02
C VAL A 35 -1.85 -4.78 15.35
N GLY A 36 -0.65 -4.18 15.38
CA GLY A 36 -0.35 -2.95 14.65
C GLY A 36 -0.53 -3.09 13.14
N ILE A 37 -0.03 -4.19 12.55
CA ILE A 37 -0.20 -4.47 11.11
C ILE A 37 -1.68 -4.69 10.76
N GLY A 38 -2.40 -5.49 11.57
CA GLY A 38 -3.82 -5.78 11.35
C GLY A 38 -4.69 -4.53 11.41
N SER A 39 -4.48 -3.67 12.41
CA SER A 39 -5.19 -2.40 12.55
C SER A 39 -4.89 -1.41 11.42
N GLY A 40 -3.65 -1.39 10.90
CA GLY A 40 -3.30 -0.61 9.71
C GLY A 40 -4.11 -1.02 8.47
N PHE A 41 -4.23 -2.32 8.21
CA PHE A 41 -5.03 -2.83 7.10
C PHE A 41 -6.52 -2.52 7.25
N ILE A 42 -7.06 -2.64 8.47
CA ILE A 42 -8.44 -2.27 8.77
C ILE A 42 -8.66 -0.78 8.52
N GLY A 43 -7.78 0.09 9.03
CA GLY A 43 -7.91 1.54 8.87
C GLY A 43 -7.92 1.98 7.40
N VAL A 44 -7.01 1.43 6.59
CA VAL A 44 -6.98 1.69 5.14
C VAL A 44 -8.25 1.16 4.48
N GLY A 45 -8.66 -0.07 4.79
CA GLY A 45 -9.87 -0.67 4.24
C GLY A 45 -11.14 0.14 4.54
N VAL A 46 -11.29 0.59 5.79
CA VAL A 46 -12.41 1.43 6.23
C VAL A 46 -12.39 2.79 5.54
N PHE A 47 -11.22 3.44 5.44
CA PHE A 47 -11.10 4.72 4.74
C PHE A 47 -11.59 4.64 3.29
N TYR A 48 -11.16 3.61 2.55
CA TYR A 48 -11.63 3.41 1.18
C TYR A 48 -13.12 3.04 1.12
N PHE A 49 -13.63 2.28 2.09
CA PHE A 49 -15.04 1.95 2.18
C PHE A 49 -15.91 3.19 2.40
N VAL A 50 -15.54 4.08 3.32
CA VAL A 50 -16.25 5.34 3.56
C VAL A 50 -16.22 6.23 2.31
N LYS A 51 -15.07 6.33 1.65
CA LYS A 51 -14.95 7.09 0.39
C LYS A 51 -15.87 6.51 -0.69
N TYR A 52 -16.00 5.19 -0.77
CA TYR A 52 -16.90 4.54 -1.70
C TYR A 52 -18.38 4.78 -1.36
N LEU A 53 -18.77 4.73 -0.08
CA LEU A 53 -20.13 5.06 0.34
C LEU A 53 -20.49 6.51 -0.03
N ARG A 54 -19.56 7.45 0.14
CA ARG A 54 -19.75 8.84 -0.32
C ARG A 54 -19.91 8.91 -1.83
N TYR A 55 -19.12 8.16 -2.58
CA TYR A 55 -19.20 8.10 -4.05
C TYR A 55 -20.55 7.58 -4.57
N ILE A 56 -21.18 6.60 -3.92
CA ILE A 56 -22.52 6.14 -4.35
C ILE A 56 -23.62 7.13 -3.95
N LYS A 57 -23.52 7.71 -2.75
CA LYS A 57 -24.61 8.52 -2.17
C LYS A 57 -24.68 9.92 -2.77
N ASP A 58 -23.56 10.47 -3.21
CA ASP A 58 -23.45 11.85 -3.68
C ASP A 58 -23.15 11.87 -5.19
N PRO A 59 -24.16 12.11 -6.05
CA PRO A 59 -23.98 12.11 -7.50
C PRO A 59 -23.08 13.25 -7.99
N GLU A 60 -23.05 14.39 -7.28
CA GLU A 60 -22.19 15.52 -7.64
C GLU A 60 -20.72 15.17 -7.36
N PHE A 61 -20.44 14.56 -6.21
CA PHE A 61 -19.10 14.03 -5.92
C PHE A 61 -18.70 12.91 -6.89
N GLN A 62 -19.66 12.08 -7.32
CA GLN A 62 -19.41 11.01 -8.29
C GLN A 62 -18.91 11.57 -9.63
N GLU A 63 -19.63 12.55 -10.18
CA GLU A 63 -19.29 13.17 -11.47
C GLU A 63 -17.95 13.90 -11.41
N GLN A 64 -17.74 14.73 -10.38
CA GLN A 64 -16.47 15.42 -10.18
C GLN A 64 -15.30 14.44 -10.05
N TYR A 65 -15.49 13.33 -9.34
CA TYR A 65 -14.47 12.30 -9.19
C TYR A 65 -14.14 11.61 -10.51
N ASP A 66 -15.15 11.28 -11.33
CA ASP A 66 -14.95 10.61 -12.61
C ASP A 66 -14.23 11.51 -13.62
N ILE A 67 -14.61 12.79 -13.69
CA ILE A 67 -13.90 13.80 -14.50
C ILE A 67 -12.43 13.91 -14.04
N ALA A 68 -12.21 14.05 -12.73
CA ALA A 68 -10.87 14.16 -12.17
C ALA A 68 -10.03 12.88 -12.39
N MET A 69 -10.66 11.71 -12.52
CA MET A 69 -9.96 10.46 -12.76
C MET A 69 -9.56 10.30 -14.23
N GLN A 70 -10.36 10.81 -15.16
CA GLN A 70 -10.11 10.74 -16.60
C GLN A 70 -9.18 11.84 -17.13
N ASP A 71 -9.09 12.98 -16.44
CA ASP A 71 -8.17 14.06 -16.80
C ASP A 71 -6.70 13.59 -16.84
N GLU A 72 -6.04 13.82 -17.98
CA GLU A 72 -4.65 13.44 -18.22
C GLU A 72 -3.69 14.11 -17.23
N ARG A 73 -3.95 15.37 -16.88
CA ARG A 73 -3.13 16.11 -15.91
C ARG A 73 -3.18 15.43 -14.55
N ASN A 74 -4.37 15.07 -14.09
CA ASN A 74 -4.52 14.37 -12.82
C ASN A 74 -3.92 12.97 -12.87
N ARG A 75 -3.99 12.28 -14.01
CA ARG A 75 -3.30 10.99 -14.20
C ARG A 75 -1.79 11.14 -14.07
N TYR A 76 -1.21 12.17 -14.68
CA TYR A 76 0.22 12.47 -14.57
C TYR A 76 0.63 12.79 -13.12
N ILE A 77 -0.12 13.67 -12.45
CA ILE A 77 0.15 14.02 -11.05
C ILE A 77 0.12 12.77 -10.16
N ARG A 78 -0.91 11.91 -10.30
CA ARG A 78 -1.00 10.67 -9.52
C ARG A 78 0.19 9.75 -9.75
N MET A 79 0.60 9.55 -11.00
CA MET A 79 1.77 8.73 -11.32
C MET A 79 3.05 9.30 -10.70
N ARG A 80 3.26 10.63 -10.80
CA ARG A 80 4.41 11.31 -10.21
C ARG A 80 4.41 11.24 -8.68
N SER A 81 3.25 11.39 -8.04
CA SER A 81 3.11 11.23 -6.58
C SER A 81 3.45 9.82 -6.13
N TRP A 82 3.01 8.79 -6.87
CA TRP A 82 3.39 7.40 -6.59
C TRP A 82 4.88 7.15 -6.75
N ALA A 83 5.51 7.73 -7.77
CA ALA A 83 6.97 7.65 -7.94
C ALA A 83 7.71 8.31 -6.76
N LEU A 84 7.29 9.52 -6.35
CA LEU A 84 7.86 10.22 -5.20
C LEU A 84 7.71 9.42 -3.89
N ALA A 85 6.52 8.85 -3.65
CA ALA A 85 6.29 7.98 -2.50
C ALA A 85 7.22 6.76 -2.52
N GLY A 86 7.43 6.15 -3.69
CA GLY A 86 8.39 5.06 -3.88
C GLY A 86 9.83 5.45 -3.53
N TYR A 87 10.28 6.62 -3.98
CA TYR A 87 11.62 7.14 -3.62
C TYR A 87 11.77 7.37 -2.11
N ILE A 88 10.78 7.98 -1.48
CA ILE A 88 10.78 8.21 -0.02
C ILE A 88 10.81 6.88 0.74
N MET A 89 10.04 5.88 0.30
CA MET A 89 10.03 4.55 0.91
C MET A 89 11.42 3.89 0.90
N ILE A 90 12.17 4.01 -0.20
CA ILE A 90 13.55 3.50 -0.27
C ILE A 90 14.46 4.18 0.76
N ILE A 91 14.34 5.51 0.92
CA ILE A 91 15.10 6.26 1.93
C ILE A 91 14.73 5.80 3.34
N VAL A 92 13.43 5.63 3.63
CA VAL A 92 12.95 5.15 4.92
C VAL A 92 13.50 3.76 5.23
N TYR A 93 13.52 2.85 4.24
CA TYR A 93 14.12 1.53 4.42
C TYR A 93 15.64 1.57 4.63
N ALA A 94 16.36 2.43 3.92
CA ALA A 94 17.81 2.60 4.14
C ALA A 94 18.12 3.11 5.55
N ILE A 95 17.34 4.08 6.07
CA ILE A 95 17.47 4.56 7.45
C ILE A 95 17.12 3.43 8.45
N GLY A 96 16.05 2.68 8.18
CA GLY A 96 15.65 1.53 8.98
C GLY A 96 16.73 0.44 9.04
N GLU A 97 17.40 0.17 7.92
CA GLU A 97 18.51 -0.77 7.84
C GLU A 97 19.70 -0.31 8.70
N LEU A 98 20.10 0.96 8.58
CA LEU A 98 21.18 1.53 9.39
C LEU A 98 20.87 1.43 10.89
N MET A 99 19.64 1.75 11.29
CA MET A 99 19.19 1.61 12.68
C MET A 99 19.21 0.14 13.14
N ALA A 100 18.73 -0.79 12.31
CA ALA A 100 18.75 -2.22 12.63
C ALA A 100 20.19 -2.75 12.79
N TYR A 101 21.12 -2.27 11.96
CA TYR A 101 22.54 -2.61 12.07
C TYR A 101 23.17 -2.09 13.36
N ILE A 102 22.89 -0.83 13.73
CA ILE A 102 23.37 -0.22 15.00
C ILE A 102 22.84 -1.00 16.21
N LEU A 103 21.58 -1.44 16.17
CA LEU A 103 20.95 -2.25 17.21
C LEU A 103 21.40 -3.72 17.20
N LYS A 104 22.39 -4.09 16.37
CA LYS A 104 22.91 -5.45 16.17
C LYS A 104 21.83 -6.47 15.74
N GLN A 105 20.73 -6.00 15.16
CA GLN A 105 19.65 -6.85 14.64
C GLN A 105 19.94 -7.24 13.19
N ASN A 106 21.01 -8.02 13.00
CA ASN A 106 21.55 -8.39 11.68
C ASN A 106 20.51 -9.07 10.76
N MET A 107 19.58 -9.84 11.33
CA MET A 107 18.52 -10.49 10.57
C MET A 107 17.55 -9.45 9.96
N LEU A 108 17.13 -8.44 10.73
CA LEU A 108 16.25 -7.38 10.24
C LEU A 108 16.95 -6.48 9.23
N ALA A 109 18.21 -6.12 9.47
CA ALA A 109 18.99 -5.30 8.53
C ALA A 109 19.10 -5.99 7.15
N ARG A 110 19.43 -7.30 7.13
CA ARG A 110 19.49 -8.08 5.88
C ARG A 110 18.12 -8.19 5.18
N PHE A 111 17.04 -8.35 5.95
CA PHE A 111 15.70 -8.41 5.39
C PHE A 111 15.31 -7.07 4.72
N LEU A 112 15.59 -5.94 5.38
CA LEU A 112 15.35 -4.62 4.82
C LEU A 112 16.15 -4.40 3.54
N LEU A 113 17.45 -4.72 3.54
CA LEU A 113 18.29 -4.64 2.34
C LEU A 113 17.73 -5.47 1.17
N MET A 114 17.37 -6.73 1.44
CA MET A 114 16.83 -7.63 0.42
C MET A 114 15.49 -7.11 -0.15
N SER A 115 14.67 -6.47 0.68
CA SER A 115 13.41 -5.86 0.23
C SER A 115 13.64 -4.66 -0.70
N VAL A 116 14.63 -3.81 -0.42
CA VAL A 116 15.03 -2.70 -1.31
C VAL A 116 15.56 -3.25 -2.64
N CYS A 117 16.44 -4.24 -2.61
CA CYS A 117 16.95 -4.89 -3.82
C CYS A 117 15.81 -5.48 -4.66
N PHE A 118 14.84 -6.13 -4.03
CA PHE A 118 13.67 -6.68 -4.72
C PHE A 118 12.81 -5.59 -5.37
N VAL A 119 12.54 -4.49 -4.68
CA VAL A 119 11.80 -3.34 -5.25
C VAL A 119 12.52 -2.76 -6.47
N LEU A 120 13.85 -2.63 -6.42
CA LEU A 120 14.65 -2.14 -7.55
C LEU A 120 14.65 -3.12 -8.74
N LEU A 121 14.66 -4.43 -8.48
CA LEU A 121 14.50 -5.45 -9.53
C LEU A 121 13.11 -5.40 -10.19
N VAL A 122 12.05 -5.24 -9.40
CA VAL A 122 10.70 -5.09 -9.94
C VAL A 122 10.59 -3.80 -10.75
N TYR A 123 11.20 -2.70 -10.28
CA TYR A 123 11.26 -1.45 -11.02
C TYR A 123 11.99 -1.62 -12.35
N SER A 124 13.16 -2.24 -12.37
CA SER A 124 13.94 -2.42 -13.60
C SER A 124 13.20 -3.31 -14.60
N ALA A 125 12.64 -4.44 -14.15
CA ALA A 125 11.82 -5.32 -14.99
C ALA A 125 10.60 -4.59 -15.57
N SER A 126 9.90 -3.80 -14.73
CA SER A 126 8.76 -2.99 -15.16
C SER A 126 9.18 -1.91 -16.17
N TYR A 127 10.33 -1.27 -15.96
CA TYR A 127 10.89 -0.28 -16.87
C TYR A 127 11.23 -0.91 -18.23
N PHE A 128 11.91 -2.05 -18.25
CA PHE A 128 12.21 -2.76 -19.50
C PHE A 128 10.95 -3.18 -20.25
N TYR A 129 9.95 -3.69 -19.53
CA TYR A 129 8.68 -4.08 -20.14
C TYR A 129 7.92 -2.88 -20.73
N LEU A 130 7.83 -1.78 -19.97
CA LEU A 130 7.14 -0.57 -20.40
C LEU A 130 7.88 0.13 -21.55
N ASN A 131 9.20 0.22 -21.50
CA ASN A 131 10.04 0.83 -22.54
C ASN A 131 10.03 0.03 -23.87
N LYS A 132 9.69 -1.26 -23.81
CA LYS A 132 9.48 -2.06 -25.02
C LYS A 132 8.07 -1.88 -25.60
N LYS A 133 7.11 -1.55 -24.76
CA LYS A 133 5.69 -1.48 -25.11
C LYS A 133 5.24 -0.09 -25.57
N TYR A 134 5.83 0.96 -24.98
CA TYR A 134 5.60 2.37 -25.27
C TYR A 134 6.87 2.98 -25.83
#